data_AF-A0A6L6EAD6-F1
#
_entry.id   AF-A0A6L6EAD6-F1
#
_cell.length_a   1.000
_cell.length_b   1.000
_cell.length_c   1.000
_cell.angle_alpha   90.00
_cell.angle_beta   90.00
_cell.angle_gamma   90.00
#
_symmetry.space_group_name_H-M   'P 1'
#
loop_
_entity.id
_entity.type
_entity.pdbx_description
1 polymer ?
#
loop_
_entity_poly.entity_id
_entity_poly.type
_entity_poly.pdbx_seq_one_letter_code
_entity_poly.pdbx_strand_id
1 'polypeptide(L)' 'MNSLKPWHLLVLAVVFVVLFGSKRLPDSARSLGRSLRIFKSEVREMNKEDSAGDKKTDPSSDK' A
#
# COMPACT_ATOMS: atom_id res chain seq x y z
N MET A 1 19.70 -20.38 10.90
CA MET A 1 18.94 -19.32 11.59
C MET A 1 19.97 -18.28 12.04
N ASN A 2 20.19 -17.18 11.32
CA ASN A 2 19.72 -15.83 11.69
C ASN A 2 19.98 -14.79 10.57
N SER A 3 19.76 -15.13 9.30
CA SER A 3 20.26 -14.34 8.15
C SER A 3 19.46 -13.09 7.76
N LEU A 4 18.70 -12.51 8.69
CA LEU A 4 18.12 -11.16 8.55
C LEU A 4 18.70 -10.22 9.62
N LYS A 5 20.02 -10.29 9.85
CA LYS A 5 20.68 -9.25 10.66
C LYS A 5 20.42 -7.91 9.96
N PRO A 6 19.89 -6.88 10.64
CA PRO A 6 19.64 -5.55 10.06
C PRO A 6 20.84 -4.97 9.30
N TRP A 7 22.04 -5.42 9.66
CA TRP A 7 23.28 -5.16 8.94
C TRP A 7 23.23 -5.48 7.43
N HIS A 8 22.64 -6.61 7.03
CA HIS A 8 22.53 -6.99 5.62
C HIS A 8 21.62 -6.05 4.85
N LEU A 9 20.51 -5.62 5.47
CA LEU A 9 19.60 -4.64 4.87
C LEU A 9 20.28 -3.27 4.73
N LEU A 10 21.10 -2.87 5.70
CA LEU A 10 21.87 -1.63 5.60
C LEU A 10 22.87 -1.69 4.44
N VAL A 11 23.64 -2.79 4.33
CA VAL A 11 24.56 -2.99 3.21
C VAL A 11 23.82 -2.99 1.87
N LEU A 12 22.68 -3.69 1.79
CA LEU A 12 21.85 -3.71 0.59
C LEU A 12 21.33 -2.31 0.23
N ALA A 13 20.84 -1.55 1.21
CA ALA A 13 20.38 -0.18 1.00
C ALA A 13 21.51 0.72 0.49
N VAL A 14 22.72 0.60 1.03
CA VAL A 14 23.89 1.34 0.56
C VAL A 14 24.22 0.96 -0.89
N VAL A 15 24.28 -0.33 -1.21
CA VAL A 15 24.51 -0.80 -2.59
C VAL A 15 23.43 -0.28 -3.54
N PHE A 16 22.16 -0.33 -3.13
CA PHE A 16 21.03 0.12 -3.94
C PHE A 16 21.09 1.65 -4.18
N VAL A 17 21.48 2.44 -3.18
CA VAL A 17 21.71 3.89 -3.34
C VAL A 17 22.87 4.17 -4.29
N VAL A 18 23.94 3.38 -4.27
CA VAL A 18 25.09 3.55 -5.18
C VAL A 18 24.69 3.23 -6.62
N LEU A 19 23.92 2.16 -6.85
CA LEU A 19 23.51 1.73 -8.19
C LEU A 19 22.44 2.66 -8.80
N PHE A 20 21.42 3.03 -8.03
CA PHE A 20 20.28 3.83 -8.54
C PHE A 20 20.49 5.34 -8.34
N GLY A 21 21.38 5.74 -7.44
CA GLY A 21 21.63 7.12 -7.06
C GLY A 21 20.71 7.62 -5.95
N SER A 22 21.23 8.52 -5.11
CA SER A 22 20.52 9.06 -3.93
C SER A 22 19.26 9.87 -4.26
N LYS A 23 19.12 10.36 -5.49
CA LYS A 23 17.93 11.11 -5.94
C LYS A 23 16.84 10.23 -6.57
N ARG A 24 17.18 9.14 -7.26
CA ARG A 24 16.18 8.30 -7.96
C ARG A 24 15.39 7.42 -7.00
N LEU A 25 16.05 6.85 -5.99
CA LEU A 25 15.41 6.01 -4.99
C LEU A 25 14.26 6.72 -4.26
N PRO A 26 14.45 7.92 -3.65
CA PRO A 26 13.34 8.60 -3.00
C PRO A 26 12.32 9.16 -3.99
N ASP A 27 12.72 9.55 -5.19
CA ASP A 27 11.81 10.12 -6.19
C ASP A 27 10.85 9.06 -6.74
N SER A 28 11.37 7.90 -7.12
CA SER A 28 10.57 6.74 -7.52
C SER A 28 9.70 6.21 -6.37
N ALA A 29 10.22 6.16 -5.14
CA ALA A 29 9.40 5.78 -3.98
C ALA A 29 8.26 6.79 -3.72
N ARG A 30 8.51 8.09 -3.94
CA ARG A 30 7.48 9.13 -3.80
C ARG A 30 6.41 9.04 -4.88
N SER A 31 6.77 8.80 -6.14
CA SER A 31 5.77 8.65 -7.21
C SER A 31 4.91 7.41 -7.01
N LEU A 32 5.54 6.27 -6.70
CA LEU A 32 4.85 5.02 -6.37
C LEU A 32 3.98 5.17 -5.11
N GLY A 33 4.48 5.87 -4.09
CA GLY A 33 3.74 6.15 -2.86
C GLY A 33 2.50 7.02 -3.08
N ARG A 34 2.55 7.97 -4.03
CA ARG A 34 1.37 8.77 -4.41
C ARG A 34 0.32 7.90 -5.10
N SER A 35 0.70 7.05 -6.05
CA SER A 35 -0.23 6.10 -6.69
C SER A 35 -0.84 5.13 -5.69
N LEU A 36 -0.05 4.61 -4.75
CA LEU A 36 -0.53 3.71 -3.71
C LEU A 36 -1.47 4.40 -2.72
N ARG A 37 -1.26 5.69 -2.45
CA ARG A 37 -2.16 6.48 -1.59
C ARG A 37 -3.53 6.65 -2.22
N ILE A 38 -3.58 6.96 -3.52
CA ILE A 38 -4.84 7.11 -4.27
C ILE A 38 -5.60 5.78 -4.27
N PHE A 39 -4.90 4.69 -4.62
CA PHE A 39 -5.47 3.35 -4.57
C PHE A 39 -5.97 2.99 -3.17
N LYS A 40 -5.22 3.36 -2.12
CA LYS A 40 -5.62 3.10 -0.74
C LYS A 40 -6.83 3.93 -0.30
N SER A 41 -7.01 5.16 -0.79
CA SER A 41 -8.21 5.94 -0.51
C SER A 41 -9.44 5.35 -1.18
N GLU A 42 -9.32 4.92 -2.44
CA GLU A 42 -10.41 4.27 -3.18
C GLU A 42 -10.82 2.96 -2.49
N VAL A 43 -9.85 2.12 -2.12
CA VAL A 43 -10.11 0.87 -1.37
C VAL A 43 -10.74 1.14 0.01
N ARG A 44 -10.36 2.24 0.67
CA ARG A 44 -10.92 2.60 1.98
C ARG A 44 -12.36 3.11 1.87
N GLU A 45 -12.71 3.75 0.76
CA GLU A 45 -14.07 4.20 0.48
C GLU A 45 -14.99 3.00 0.23
N MET A 46 -14.55 2.04 -0.59
CA MET A 46 -15.24 0.74 -0.76
C MET A 46 -15.47 0.04 0.58
N ASN A 47 -14.46 0.01 1.45
CA ASN A 47 -14.59 -0.61 2.77
C ASN A 47 -15.48 0.17 3.75
N LYS A 48 -15.69 1.47 3.53
CA LYS A 48 -16.59 2.31 4.32
C LYS A 48 -18.05 2.18 3.84
N GLU A 49 -18.26 1.92 2.56
CA GLU A 49 -19.57 1.57 1.98
C GLU A 49 -20.06 0.20 2.49
N ASP A 50 -19.17 -0.77 2.66
CA ASP A 50 -19.47 -2.04 3.36
C ASP A 50 -19.97 -1.81 4.81
N SER A 51 -19.59 -0.69 5.45
CA SER A 51 -20.05 -0.31 6.80
C SER A 51 -21.30 0.57 6.83
N ALA A 52 -21.76 1.10 5.70
CA ALA A 52 -22.95 1.96 5.59
C ALA A 52 -24.15 1.29 4.89
N GLY A 53 -23.94 0.12 4.25
CA GLY A 53 -24.98 -0.67 3.59
C GLY A 53 -25.75 -1.65 4.48
N ASP A 54 -25.36 -1.87 5.73
CA ASP A 54 -26.07 -2.77 6.64
C ASP A 54 -27.15 -2.04 7.46
N LYS A 55 -28.26 -1.67 6.80
CA LYS A 55 -29.61 -1.84 7.38
C LYS A 55 -30.72 -1.50 6.38
N LYS A 56 -31.43 -2.57 5.96
CA LYS A 56 -32.76 -2.64 5.34
C LYS A 56 -32.74 -2.45 3.81
N THR A 57 -32.44 -3.46 2.98
CA THR A 57 -33.20 -4.70 2.67
C THR A 57 -34.71 -4.49 2.49
N ASP A 58 -35.11 -4.22 1.24
CA ASP A 58 -36.48 -4.40 0.71
C ASP A 58 -36.74 -5.90 0.43
N PRO A 59 -37.85 -6.49 0.92
CA PRO A 59 -38.18 -7.89 0.68
C PRO A 59 -39.03 -8.02 -0.58
N SER A 60 -38.43 -8.41 -1.71
CA SER A 60 -39.18 -8.96 -2.84
C SER A 60 -39.03 -10.48 -2.82
N SER A 61 -39.89 -11.13 -2.05
CA SER A 61 -40.22 -12.56 -2.12
C SER A 61 -41.46 -12.78 -1.28
N ASP A 62 -42.64 -12.61 -1.86
CA ASP A 62 -43.75 -13.56 -1.68
C ASP A 62 -44.85 -13.28 -2.71
N LYS A 63 -44.85 -14.17 -3.71
CA LYS A 63 -45.98 -14.84 -4.37
C LYS A 63 -47.33 -14.14 -4.52
#